data_AF-A0A1G9TAP1-F1
#
_entry.id   AF-A0A1G9TAP1-F1
#
_cell.length_a   1.000
_cell.length_b   1.000
_cell.length_c   1.000
_cell.angle_alpha   90.00
_cell.angle_beta   90.00
_cell.angle_gamma   90.00
#
_symmetry.space_group_name_H-M   'P 1'
#
loop_
_entity.id
_entity.type
_entity.pdbx_description
1 polymer ?
#
loop_
_entity_poly.entity_id
_entity_poly.type
_entity_poly.pdbx_seq_one_letter_code
_entity_poly.pdbx_strand_id
1 'polypeptide(L)'
;MKRMAVLVALAATLLAGGGAAAAAPVPGDVIVSDTIVAQAGPLYGGQLLTRCTIQVKASYSTEANPVAIRYSGTNRCSRSLYQGGQARLLTETRAIDDIAPAFRFALRQSGISQRLNEPVGRGLERIVQHHTTVFAPFGQIWKVVPEGCYGMNTPRLTCTLERPFLV
;
A
#
# COMPACT_ATOMS: atom_id res chain seq x y z
N MET A 1 -81.59 -12.95 -24.79
CA MET A 1 -80.42 -13.79 -24.43
C MET A 1 -79.43 -13.77 -25.60
N LYS A 2 -78.37 -12.96 -25.54
CA LYS A 2 -77.28 -12.95 -26.54
C LYS A 2 -75.96 -12.65 -25.83
N ARG A 3 -74.95 -13.45 -26.18
CA ARG A 3 -73.73 -13.74 -25.42
C ARG A 3 -72.65 -12.67 -25.58
N MET A 4 -71.86 -12.54 -24.51
CA MET A 4 -70.55 -11.90 -24.40
C MET A 4 -69.54 -12.41 -25.44
N ALA A 5 -68.62 -11.54 -25.84
CA ALA A 5 -67.25 -11.90 -26.21
C ALA A 5 -66.32 -10.76 -25.76
N VAL A 6 -65.55 -11.00 -24.70
CA VAL A 6 -64.49 -10.12 -24.22
C VAL A 6 -63.18 -10.61 -24.85
N LEU A 7 -62.54 -9.77 -25.65
CA LEU A 7 -61.21 -10.01 -26.20
C LEU A 7 -60.15 -9.54 -25.17
N VAL A 8 -59.35 -10.48 -24.68
CA VAL A 8 -58.15 -10.21 -23.87
C VAL A 8 -56.97 -10.19 -24.83
N ALA A 9 -56.31 -9.04 -24.98
CA ALA A 9 -55.08 -8.91 -25.74
C ALA A 9 -53.87 -9.16 -24.83
N LEU A 10 -53.11 -10.22 -25.12
CA LEU A 10 -51.82 -10.53 -24.51
C LEU A 10 -50.75 -9.60 -25.09
N ALA A 11 -50.09 -8.80 -24.25
CA ALA A 11 -48.89 -8.06 -24.62
C ALA A 11 -47.65 -8.87 -24.20
N ALA A 12 -46.85 -9.31 -25.18
CA ALA A 12 -45.59 -9.99 -24.96
C ALA A 12 -44.43 -8.98 -25.03
N THR A 13 -43.86 -8.65 -23.87
CA THR A 13 -42.69 -7.76 -23.76
C THR A 13 -41.41 -8.59 -23.86
N LEU A 14 -40.74 -8.57 -25.02
CA LEU A 14 -39.42 -9.15 -25.22
C LEU A 14 -38.35 -8.21 -24.64
N LEU A 15 -37.83 -8.53 -23.45
CA LEU A 15 -36.59 -7.92 -22.96
C LEU A 15 -35.39 -8.61 -23.62
N ALA A 16 -34.73 -7.89 -24.53
CA ALA A 16 -33.44 -8.27 -25.06
C ALA A 16 -32.37 -8.09 -23.96
N GLY A 17 -32.00 -9.19 -23.31
CA GLY A 17 -30.88 -9.24 -22.38
C GLY A 17 -29.55 -9.13 -23.12
N GLY A 18 -28.99 -7.92 -23.21
CA GLY A 18 -27.61 -7.71 -23.59
C GLY A 18 -26.69 -8.20 -22.47
N GLY A 19 -26.16 -9.42 -22.61
CA GLY A 19 -25.14 -9.93 -21.71
C GLY A 19 -23.87 -9.10 -21.85
N ALA A 20 -23.57 -8.27 -20.85
CA ALA A 20 -22.24 -7.71 -20.70
C ALA A 20 -21.29 -8.88 -20.46
N ALA A 21 -20.49 -9.23 -21.46
CA ALA A 21 -19.35 -10.12 -21.28
C ALA A 21 -18.40 -9.44 -20.29
N ALA A 22 -18.43 -9.87 -19.03
CA ALA A 22 -17.42 -9.51 -18.05
C ALA A 22 -16.08 -10.01 -18.62
N ALA A 23 -15.20 -9.07 -18.97
CA ALA A 23 -13.84 -9.41 -19.35
C ALA A 23 -13.25 -10.25 -18.21
N ALA A 24 -12.82 -11.47 -18.53
CA ALA A 24 -12.10 -12.30 -17.56
C ALA A 24 -10.90 -11.48 -17.04
N PRO A 25 -10.66 -11.45 -15.72
CA PRO A 25 -9.52 -10.73 -15.17
C PRO A 25 -8.25 -11.24 -15.87
N VAL A 26 -7.52 -10.33 -16.50
CA VAL A 26 -6.27 -10.64 -17.18
C VAL A 26 -5.32 -11.21 -16.12
N PRO A 27 -4.76 -12.42 -16.33
CA PRO A 27 -3.77 -12.96 -15.43
C PRO A 27 -2.58 -12.00 -15.36
N GLY A 28 -2.24 -11.62 -14.13
CA GLY A 28 -1.22 -10.63 -13.88
C GLY A 28 -0.78 -10.65 -12.43
N ASP A 29 0.40 -10.09 -12.19
CA ASP A 29 0.88 -9.84 -10.84
C ASP A 29 -0.07 -8.85 -10.16
N VAL A 30 -0.63 -9.24 -9.01
CA VAL A 30 -1.36 -8.32 -8.16
C VAL A 30 -0.34 -7.43 -7.47
N ILE A 31 -0.57 -6.12 -7.49
CA ILE A 31 0.26 -5.13 -6.81
C ILE A 31 -0.56 -4.45 -5.74
N VAL A 32 -0.09 -4.52 -4.50
CA VAL A 32 -0.68 -3.82 -3.36
C VAL A 32 0.33 -2.84 -2.82
N SER A 33 -0.06 -1.57 -2.65
CA SER A 33 0.83 -0.54 -2.14
C SER A 33 0.09 0.52 -1.33
N ASP A 34 0.79 1.13 -0.40
CA ASP A 34 0.36 2.34 0.31
C ASP A 34 1.49 3.38 0.34
N THR A 35 1.16 4.66 0.40
CA THR A 35 2.12 5.77 0.32
C THR A 35 1.68 6.96 1.16
N ILE A 36 2.59 7.45 1.98
CA ILE A 36 2.38 8.62 2.83
C ILE A 36 3.46 9.68 2.58
N VAL A 37 3.12 10.93 2.86
CA VAL A 37 4.03 12.07 2.69
C VAL A 37 4.16 12.84 3.99
N ALA A 38 5.38 12.91 4.52
CA ALA A 38 5.73 13.74 5.67
C ALA A 38 6.47 15.01 5.22
N GLN A 39 6.31 16.09 5.97
CA GLN A 39 6.97 17.37 5.68
C GLN A 39 7.62 17.97 6.92
N ALA A 40 8.90 18.32 6.80
CA ALA A 40 9.64 19.12 7.76
C ALA A 40 9.75 20.57 7.29
N GLY A 41 9.66 21.49 8.23
CA GLY A 41 9.83 22.93 8.01
C GLY A 41 10.80 23.53 9.02
N PRO A 42 11.21 24.78 8.83
CA PRO A 42 12.15 25.44 9.73
C PRO A 42 11.56 25.66 11.13
N LEU A 43 12.43 25.65 12.14
CA LEU A 43 12.08 25.98 13.52
C LEU A 43 11.65 27.44 13.68
N TYR A 44 12.34 28.35 12.98
CA TYR A 44 12.09 29.79 12.99
C TYR A 44 11.98 30.30 11.55
N GLY A 45 11.03 31.20 11.30
CA GLY A 45 10.73 31.89 10.04
C GLY A 45 11.52 31.46 8.79
N GLY A 46 10.87 30.75 7.87
CA GLY A 46 11.46 30.39 6.58
C GLY A 46 10.53 29.51 5.73
N GLN A 47 10.88 29.32 4.46
CA GLN A 47 10.07 28.55 3.49
C GLN A 47 10.71 27.21 3.07
N LEU A 48 11.89 26.87 3.60
CA LEU A 48 12.59 25.66 3.18
C LEU A 48 11.91 24.40 3.72
N LEU A 49 11.16 23.71 2.85
CA LEU A 49 10.47 22.47 3.19
C LEU A 49 11.26 21.25 2.75
N THR A 50 11.33 20.26 3.63
CA THR A 50 11.83 18.92 3.30
C THR A 50 10.64 17.97 3.24
N ARG A 51 10.47 17.27 2.12
CA ARG A 51 9.38 16.30 1.92
C ARG A 51 9.95 14.90 1.87
N CYS A 52 9.32 13.95 2.54
CA CYS A 52 9.65 12.53 2.45
C CYS A 52 8.41 11.72 2.08
N THR A 53 8.54 10.92 1.03
CA THR A 53 7.57 9.91 0.60
C THR A 53 8.01 8.57 1.16
N ILE A 54 7.13 7.90 1.89
CA ILE A 54 7.35 6.59 2.48
C ILE A 54 6.30 5.67 1.87
N GLN A 55 6.74 4.55 1.29
CA GLN A 55 5.88 3.62 0.57
C GLN A 55 6.17 2.18 1.00
N VAL A 56 5.11 1.39 1.11
CA VAL A 56 5.18 -0.06 1.25
C VAL A 56 4.51 -0.70 0.04
N LYS A 57 5.07 -1.79 -0.47
CA LYS A 57 4.57 -2.49 -1.66
C LYS A 57 4.74 -4.00 -1.52
N ALA A 58 3.74 -4.75 -1.93
CA ALA A 58 3.82 -6.19 -2.17
C ALA A 58 3.32 -6.49 -3.60
N SER A 59 3.87 -7.54 -4.21
CA SER A 59 3.41 -8.07 -5.48
C SER A 59 3.53 -9.59 -5.55
N TYR A 60 2.56 -10.26 -6.14
CA TYR A 60 2.54 -11.72 -6.28
C TYR A 60 1.76 -12.15 -7.52
N SER A 61 2.12 -13.30 -8.10
CA SER A 61 1.44 -13.85 -9.27
C SER A 61 0.19 -14.64 -8.85
N THR A 62 -0.92 -14.40 -9.55
CA THR A 62 -2.18 -15.13 -9.38
C THR A 62 -2.20 -16.49 -10.06
N GLU A 63 -1.15 -16.87 -10.80
CA GLU A 63 -1.04 -18.14 -11.52
C GLU A 63 -0.11 -19.15 -10.84
N ALA A 64 0.87 -18.67 -10.05
CA ALA A 64 1.83 -19.54 -9.37
C ALA A 64 1.20 -20.33 -8.21
N ASN A 65 1.51 -21.63 -8.09
CA ASN A 65 1.16 -22.44 -6.92
C ASN A 65 2.33 -23.38 -6.58
N PRO A 66 3.06 -23.15 -5.47
CA PRO A 66 2.85 -22.12 -4.45
C PRO A 66 3.12 -20.68 -4.93
N VAL A 67 2.61 -19.68 -4.19
CA VAL A 67 2.76 -18.27 -4.54
C VAL A 67 4.08 -17.70 -4.01
N ALA A 68 4.72 -16.85 -4.81
CA ALA A 68 5.87 -16.07 -4.40
C ALA A 68 5.49 -14.59 -4.20
N ILE A 69 5.78 -14.04 -3.03
CA ILE A 69 5.47 -12.66 -2.66
C ILE A 69 6.75 -11.83 -2.67
N ARG A 70 6.85 -10.89 -3.60
CA ARG A 70 7.89 -9.86 -3.60
C ARG A 70 7.37 -8.67 -2.80
N TYR A 71 8.09 -8.25 -1.77
CA TYR A 71 7.68 -7.11 -0.95
C TYR A 71 8.83 -6.14 -0.71
N SER A 72 8.48 -4.87 -0.48
CA SER A 72 9.43 -3.79 -0.30
C SER A 72 8.88 -2.63 0.53
N GLY A 73 9.77 -1.92 1.19
CA GLY A 73 9.55 -0.64 1.84
C GLY A 73 10.58 0.36 1.32
N THR A 74 10.12 1.55 0.93
CA THR A 74 10.96 2.58 0.35
C THR A 74 10.73 3.91 1.04
N ASN A 75 11.81 4.66 1.16
CA ASN A 75 11.79 6.06 1.53
C ASN A 75 12.45 6.88 0.42
N ARG A 76 11.86 8.02 0.10
CA ARG A 76 12.47 9.02 -0.79
C ARG A 76 12.21 10.42 -0.26
N CYS A 77 13.25 11.16 -0.02
CA CYS A 77 13.18 12.54 0.46
C CYS A 77 13.63 13.54 -0.60
N SER A 78 13.20 14.80 -0.49
CA SER A 78 13.65 15.88 -1.37
C SER A 78 15.11 16.30 -1.12
N ARG A 79 15.69 15.86 0.01
CA ARG A 79 17.07 16.12 0.42
C ARG A 79 17.68 14.87 1.06
N SER A 80 19.01 14.81 1.14
CA SER A 80 19.69 13.75 1.90
C SER A 80 19.50 13.95 3.39
N LEU A 81 18.95 12.94 4.06
CA LEU A 81 18.65 12.92 5.49
C LEU A 81 19.24 11.67 6.14
N TYR A 82 19.49 11.72 7.44
CA TYR A 82 19.77 10.50 8.19
C TYR A 82 18.49 9.67 8.29
N GLN A 83 18.51 8.51 7.65
CA GLN A 83 17.35 7.63 7.59
C GLN A 83 17.74 6.16 7.54
N GLY A 84 16.87 5.30 8.07
CA GLY A 84 16.97 3.85 8.05
C GLY A 84 15.59 3.22 8.11
N GLY A 85 15.46 1.98 7.63
CA GLY A 85 14.17 1.32 7.60
C GLY A 85 14.24 -0.15 7.18
N GLN A 86 13.13 -0.85 7.41
CA GLN A 86 13.00 -2.29 7.18
C GLN A 86 11.58 -2.62 6.74
N ALA A 87 11.46 -3.50 5.75
CA ALA A 87 10.19 -4.10 5.35
C ALA A 87 10.03 -5.48 5.98
N ARG A 88 8.79 -5.83 6.32
CA ARG A 88 8.41 -7.10 6.94
C ARG A 88 7.15 -7.62 6.27
N LEU A 89 7.03 -8.94 6.24
CA LEU A 89 5.81 -9.64 5.91
C LEU A 89 5.29 -10.26 7.21
N LEU A 90 4.02 -10.02 7.52
CA LEU A 90 3.36 -10.54 8.70
C LEU A 90 2.20 -11.46 8.30
N THR A 91 1.83 -12.35 9.22
CA THR A 91 0.60 -13.15 9.17
C THR A 91 -0.64 -12.30 9.52
N GLU A 92 -1.83 -12.86 9.34
CA GLU A 92 -3.11 -12.27 9.82
C GLU A 92 -3.09 -11.97 11.32
N THR A 93 -2.38 -12.78 12.12
CA THR A 93 -2.19 -12.59 13.56
C THR A 93 -1.09 -11.58 13.91
N ARG A 94 -0.56 -10.86 12.90
CA ARG A 94 0.56 -9.90 12.99
C ARG A 94 1.87 -10.52 13.51
N ALA A 95 2.00 -11.84 13.46
CA ALA A 95 3.27 -12.50 13.70
C ALA A 95 4.22 -12.25 12.53
N ILE A 96 5.50 -12.06 12.81
CA ILE A 96 6.50 -11.85 11.76
C ILE A 96 6.71 -13.17 11.01
N ASP A 97 6.40 -13.15 9.71
CA ASP A 97 6.59 -14.29 8.80
C ASP A 97 7.97 -14.20 8.13
N ASP A 98 8.31 -13.02 7.59
CA ASP A 98 9.62 -12.78 6.95
C ASP A 98 10.08 -11.33 7.12
N ILE A 99 11.39 -11.12 7.07
CA ILE A 99 12.05 -9.83 7.27
C ILE A 99 12.99 -9.55 6.10
N ALA A 100 12.79 -8.42 5.43
CA ALA A 100 13.70 -7.96 4.40
C ALA A 100 14.98 -7.33 5.02
N PRO A 101 16.12 -7.37 4.31
CA PRO A 101 17.32 -6.65 4.73
C PRO A 101 17.02 -5.17 4.96
N ALA A 102 17.41 -4.63 6.12
CA ALA A 102 17.24 -3.23 6.44
C ALA A 102 18.23 -2.36 5.65
N PHE A 103 17.80 -1.19 5.17
CA PHE A 103 18.76 -0.18 4.76
C PHE A 103 19.26 0.57 5.99
N ARG A 104 20.58 0.61 6.13
CA ARG A 104 21.25 1.13 7.32
C ARG A 104 20.89 2.58 7.60
N PHE A 105 20.97 3.00 8.86
CA PHE A 105 20.81 4.39 9.22
C PHE A 105 22.00 5.22 8.70
N ALA A 106 21.81 6.01 7.64
CA ALA A 106 22.85 6.85 7.05
C ALA A 106 22.28 8.07 6.34
N LEU A 107 23.13 9.06 6.06
CA LEU A 107 22.78 10.25 5.29
C LEU A 107 22.57 9.87 3.81
N ARG A 108 21.33 9.86 3.36
CA ARG A 108 20.96 9.49 1.98
C ARG A 108 19.64 10.12 1.56
N GLN A 109 19.40 10.26 0.26
CA GLN A 109 18.14 10.78 -0.25
C GLN A 109 17.04 9.71 -0.31
N SER A 110 17.42 8.45 -0.54
CA SER A 110 16.50 7.32 -0.63
C SER A 110 17.04 6.07 0.03
N GLY A 111 16.14 5.19 0.46
CA GLY A 111 16.45 3.86 1.00
C GLY A 111 15.40 2.85 0.55
N ILE A 112 15.82 1.59 0.39
CA ILE A 112 14.95 0.48 0.02
C ILE A 112 15.28 -0.74 0.88
N SER A 113 14.24 -1.42 1.36
CA SER A 113 14.29 -2.72 2.00
C SER A 113 13.38 -3.64 1.21
N GLN A 114 13.90 -4.72 0.63
CA GLN A 114 13.13 -5.59 -0.28
C GLN A 114 13.53 -7.06 -0.15
N ARG A 115 12.59 -7.97 -0.37
CA ARG A 115 12.80 -9.42 -0.33
C ARG A 115 11.74 -10.16 -1.16
N LEU A 116 12.06 -11.39 -1.55
CA LEU A 116 11.13 -12.36 -2.11
C LEU A 116 10.88 -13.45 -1.05
N ASN A 117 9.62 -13.71 -0.74
CA ASN A 117 9.19 -14.75 0.20
C ASN A 117 8.41 -15.83 -0.55
N GLU A 118 8.84 -17.07 -0.43
CA GLU A 118 8.23 -18.26 -1.04
C GLU A 118 8.65 -19.52 -0.29
N PRO A 119 7.81 -20.58 -0.24
CA PRO A 119 6.45 -20.65 -0.76
C PRO A 119 5.39 -20.04 0.18
N VAL A 120 4.35 -19.42 -0.37
CA VAL A 120 3.18 -18.92 0.39
C VAL A 120 1.89 -19.58 -0.09
N GLY A 121 1.03 -19.99 0.86
CA GLY A 121 -0.29 -20.55 0.59
C GLY A 121 -1.28 -19.51 0.08
N ARG A 122 -2.16 -19.91 -0.86
CA ARG A 122 -3.26 -19.10 -1.37
C ARG A 122 -4.40 -18.99 -0.35
N GLY A 123 -5.18 -17.92 -0.47
CA GLY A 123 -6.31 -17.62 0.41
C GLY A 123 -5.89 -17.18 1.81
N LEU A 124 -4.59 -16.97 2.05
CA LEU A 124 -4.08 -16.48 3.33
C LEU A 124 -4.01 -14.96 3.32
N GLU A 125 -4.51 -14.33 4.36
CA GLU A 125 -4.27 -12.90 4.58
C GLU A 125 -2.83 -12.68 5.04
N ARG A 126 -2.16 -11.75 4.37
CA ARG A 126 -0.81 -11.29 4.68
C ARG A 126 -0.83 -9.79 4.90
N ILE A 127 0.12 -9.30 5.69
CA ILE A 127 0.28 -7.87 5.93
C ILE A 127 1.70 -7.49 5.55
N VAL A 128 1.86 -6.57 4.59
CA VAL A 128 3.17 -5.96 4.33
C VAL A 128 3.32 -4.74 5.24
N GLN A 129 4.42 -4.70 5.98
CA GLN A 129 4.76 -3.61 6.91
C GLN A 129 6.08 -2.96 6.50
N HIS A 130 6.15 -1.63 6.57
CA HIS A 130 7.40 -0.89 6.49
C HIS A 130 7.58 -0.01 7.73
N HIS A 131 8.64 -0.27 8.49
CA HIS A 131 9.05 0.56 9.62
C HIS A 131 10.28 1.41 9.22
N THR A 132 10.24 2.70 9.51
CA THR A 132 11.32 3.64 9.17
C THR A 132 11.50 4.73 10.22
N THR A 133 12.73 5.21 10.36
CA THR A 133 13.06 6.44 11.08
C THR A 133 13.81 7.41 10.16
N VAL A 134 13.40 8.68 10.17
CA VAL A 134 14.00 9.78 9.38
C VAL A 134 14.24 10.98 10.28
N PHE A 135 15.40 11.61 10.16
CA PHE A 135 15.71 12.85 10.86
C PHE A 135 15.63 14.06 9.93
N ALA A 136 14.91 15.09 10.36
CA ALA A 136 14.84 16.37 9.66
C ALA A 136 16.25 17.00 9.59
N PRO A 137 16.52 17.85 8.57
CA PRO A 137 17.75 18.64 8.54
C PRO A 137 17.93 19.49 9.80
N PHE A 138 19.17 19.87 10.09
CA PHE A 138 19.45 20.82 11.16
C PHE A 138 18.62 22.11 11.00
N GLY A 139 18.06 22.60 12.10
CA GLY A 139 17.18 23.77 12.11
C GLY A 139 15.74 23.50 11.62
N GLN A 140 15.39 22.24 11.31
CA GLN A 140 14.04 21.85 10.90
C GLN A 140 13.41 20.84 11.86
N ILE A 141 12.08 20.79 11.86
CA ILE A 141 11.25 19.82 12.58
C ILE A 141 10.07 19.38 11.72
N TRP A 142 9.54 18.19 12.00
CA TRP A 142 8.39 17.65 11.29
C TRP A 142 7.12 18.42 11.63
N LYS A 143 6.51 19.06 10.63
CA LYS A 143 5.31 19.88 10.76
C LYS A 143 4.06 19.18 10.25
N VAL A 144 4.21 18.31 9.25
CA VAL A 144 3.15 17.46 8.72
C VAL A 144 3.55 16.02 8.94
N VAL A 145 2.79 15.33 9.80
CA VAL A 145 2.99 13.93 10.17
C VAL A 145 1.70 13.18 9.81
N PRO A 146 1.73 12.30 8.79
CA PRO A 146 0.55 11.54 8.38
C PRO A 146 0.22 10.42 9.39
N GLU A 147 -0.91 9.74 9.17
CA GLU A 147 -1.28 8.54 9.93
C GLU A 147 -0.19 7.45 9.81
N GLY A 148 -0.02 6.66 10.88
CA GLY A 148 1.06 5.66 10.96
C GLY A 148 2.43 6.24 11.29
N CYS A 149 2.56 7.56 11.49
CA CYS A 149 3.80 8.20 11.92
C CYS A 149 3.67 8.94 13.26
N TYR A 150 4.80 9.09 13.97
CA TYR A 150 4.91 9.92 15.16
C TYR A 150 6.21 10.74 15.13
N GLY A 151 6.22 11.86 15.86
CA GLY A 151 7.36 12.80 15.88
C GLY A 151 7.02 14.24 15.48
N MET A 152 5.74 14.64 15.56
CA MET A 152 5.32 16.02 15.27
C MET A 152 6.06 17.03 16.14
N ASN A 153 6.53 18.11 15.54
CA ASN A 153 7.37 19.15 16.13
C ASN A 153 8.69 18.64 16.74
N THR A 154 9.19 17.50 16.29
CA THR A 154 10.51 16.98 16.70
C THR A 154 11.43 16.84 15.48
N PRO A 155 12.75 16.70 15.64
CA PRO A 155 13.66 16.40 14.53
C PRO A 155 13.55 14.95 14.06
N ARG A 156 12.97 14.05 14.85
CA ARG A 156 12.87 12.61 14.54
C ARG A 156 11.45 12.23 14.15
N LEU A 157 11.29 11.68 12.96
CA LEU A 157 10.05 11.05 12.51
C LEU A 157 10.24 9.54 12.50
N THR A 158 9.32 8.82 13.13
CA THR A 158 9.24 7.36 12.99
C THR A 158 7.90 7.01 12.38
N CYS A 159 7.90 6.12 11.39
CA CYS A 159 6.69 5.68 10.71
C CYS A 159 6.61 4.15 10.66
N THR A 160 5.40 3.63 10.80
CA THR A 160 5.03 2.24 10.55
C THR A 160 3.85 2.27 9.59
N LEU A 161 4.09 1.85 8.36
CA LEU A 161 3.06 1.74 7.32
C LEU A 161 2.71 0.27 7.14
N GLU A 162 1.43 -0.06 7.13
CA GLU A 162 0.94 -1.43 7.00
C GLU A 162 -0.13 -1.53 5.94
N ARG A 163 -0.13 -2.63 5.20
CA ARG A 163 -1.16 -2.90 4.20
C ARG A 163 -1.52 -4.39 4.19
N PRO A 164 -2.72 -4.77 4.68
CA PRO A 164 -3.22 -6.14 4.53
C PRO A 164 -3.60 -6.45 3.07
N PHE A 165 -3.46 -7.70 2.67
CA PHE A 165 -3.86 -8.23 1.37
C PHE A 165 -4.09 -9.75 1.42
N LEU A 166 -4.92 -10.25 0.51
CA LEU A 166 -5.23 -11.68 0.38
C LEU A 166 -4.42 -12.29 -0.77
N VAL A 167 -3.62 -13.33 -0.47
CA VAL A 167 -2.75 -14.01 -1.46
C VAL A 167 -3.52 -14.96 -2.36
#